data_AF-A0A660WPM9-F1
#
_entry.id   AF-A0A660WPM9-F1
#
_cell.length_a   1.000
_cell.length_b   1.000
_cell.length_c   1.000
_cell.angle_alpha   90.00
_cell.angle_beta   90.00
_cell.angle_gamma   90.00
#
_symmetry.space_group_name_H-M   'P 1'
#
loop_
_entity.id
_entity.type
_entity.pdbx_description
1 polymer ?
#
loop_
_entity_poly.entity_id
_entity_poly.type
_entity_poly.pdbx_seq_one_letter_code
_entity_poly.pdbx_strand_id
1 'polypeptide(L)' 'YKNIDIDVSDSRNIILYLPQGPKVRLADYKLNEKVAKLKLVLQDIKKKNINPEFIDLRFDKAILIPRRR' A
#
# COMPACT_ATOMS: atom_id res chain seq x y z
N TYR A 1 13.79 4.86 6.02
CA TYR A 1 13.13 3.68 5.45
C TYR A 1 14.19 2.62 5.12
N LYS A 2 14.79 2.00 6.14
CA LYS A 2 15.60 0.78 5.97
C LYS A 2 14.63 -0.39 6.24
N ASN A 3 14.53 -1.36 5.33
CA ASN A 3 13.76 -2.63 5.43
C ASN A 3 12.30 -2.64 4.92
N ILE A 4 12.04 -2.19 3.69
CA ILE A 4 10.79 -2.59 3.01
C ILE A 4 10.96 -4.05 2.59
N ASP A 5 10.08 -4.93 3.05
CA ASP A 5 10.02 -6.32 2.60
C ASP A 5 8.97 -6.43 1.47
N ILE A 6 9.28 -7.23 0.45
CA ILE A 6 8.48 -7.34 -0.78
C ILE A 6 8.19 -8.80 -1.03
N ASP A 7 6.91 -9.14 -1.07
CA ASP A 7 6.42 -10.47 -1.41
C ASP A 7 5.66 -10.41 -2.73
N VAL A 8 6.04 -11.27 -3.68
CA VAL A 8 5.39 -11.45 -4.97
C VAL A 8 4.83 -12.87 -5.02
N SER A 9 3.84 -13.13 -4.16
CA SER A 9 3.19 -14.44 -4.01
C SER A 9 2.55 -14.99 -5.28
N ASP A 10 2.13 -14.12 -6.20
CA ASP A 10 1.57 -14.49 -7.49
C ASP A 10 1.87 -13.34 -8.47
N SER A 11 2.21 -13.65 -9.72
CA SER A 11 2.73 -12.67 -10.71
C SER A 11 1.95 -11.37 -10.86
N ARG A 12 0.67 -11.36 -10.44
CA ARG A 12 -0.26 -10.22 -10.53
C ARG A 12 -0.48 -9.43 -9.24
N ASN A 13 0.03 -9.91 -8.10
CA ASN A 13 -0.16 -9.28 -6.79
C ASN A 13 1.19 -9.09 -6.09
N ILE A 14 1.59 -7.83 -5.95
CA ILE A 14 2.79 -7.44 -5.21
C ILE A 14 2.34 -6.94 -3.83
N ILE A 15 2.89 -7.51 -2.77
CA ILE A 15 2.65 -7.08 -1.38
C ILE A 15 3.91 -6.40 -0.87
N LEU A 16 3.77 -5.14 -0.43
CA LEU A 16 4.84 -4.41 0.25
C LEU A 16 4.54 -4.36 1.75
N TYR A 17 5.53 -4.74 2.54
CA TYR A 17 5.51 -4.59 3.99
C TYR A 17 6.30 -3.33 4.34
N LEU A 18 5.57 -2.27 4.71
CA LEU A 18 6.18 -1.02 5.14
C LEU A 18 6.63 -1.14 6.61
N PRO A 19 7.86 -0.72 6.96
CA PRO A 19 8.32 -0.70 8.36
C PRO A 19 7.35 0.07 9.24
N GLN A 20 6.79 -0.58 10.26
CA GLN A 20 5.84 0.02 11.21
C GLN A 20 4.59 0.65 10.56
N GLY A 21 4.30 0.30 9.30
CA GLY A 21 3.23 0.89 8.49
C GLY A 21 2.19 -0.14 8.06
N PRO A 22 1.21 0.28 7.25
CA PRO A 22 0.24 -0.63 6.66
C PRO A 22 0.89 -1.54 5.62
N LYS A 23 0.33 -2.73 5.45
CA LYS A 23 0.65 -3.60 4.31
C LYS A 23 0.05 -3.01 3.04
N VAL A 24 0.81 -2.98 1.95
CA VAL A 24 0.35 -2.40 0.68
C VAL A 24 0.19 -3.50 -0.35
N ARG A 25 -0.94 -3.54 -1.05
CA ARG A 25 -1.17 -4.41 -2.20
C ARG A 25 -1.13 -3.60 -3.49
N LEU A 26 -0.27 -3.99 -4.41
CA LEU A 26 -0.15 -3.42 -5.75
C LEU A 26 -0.50 -4.49 -6.77
N ALA A 27 -1.05 -4.05 -7.91
CA ALA A 27 -1.12 -4.88 -9.09
C ALA A 27 0.17 -4.73 -9.91
N ASP A 28 0.51 -5.74 -10.70
CA ASP A 28 1.66 -5.74 -11.61
C ASP A 28 1.47 -4.77 -12.80
N TYR A 29 0.24 -4.60 -13.28
CA TYR A 29 -0.07 -3.64 -14.32
C TYR A 29 -0.01 -2.20 -13.81
N LYS A 30 0.56 -1.31 -14.63
CA LYS A 30 0.74 0.12 -14.31
C LYS A 30 1.45 0.35 -12.97
N LEU A 31 2.37 -0.55 -12.59
CA LEU A 31 3.05 -0.52 -11.29
C LEU A 31 3.63 0.86 -10.93
N ASN A 32 4.27 1.54 -11.88
CA ASN A 32 4.81 2.89 -11.69
C ASN A 32 3.73 3.91 -11.27
N GLU A 33 2.56 3.88 -11.90
CA GLU A 33 1.42 4.73 -11.53
C GLU A 33 0.92 4.38 -10.12
N LYS A 34 0.85 3.09 -9.78
CA LYS A 34 0.42 2.63 -8.46
C LYS A 34 1.40 3.06 -7.36
N VAL A 35 2.70 3.00 -7.61
CA VAL A 35 3.74 3.46 -6.68
C VAL A 35 3.69 5.00 -6.52
N ALA A 36 3.51 5.74 -7.61
CA ALA A 36 3.31 7.19 -7.53
C ALA A 36 2.07 7.55 -6.69
N LYS A 37 0.97 6.81 -6.89
CA LYS A 37 -0.26 6.96 -6.10
C LYS A 37 -0.07 6.58 -4.64
N LEU A 38 0.70 5.54 -4.34
CA LEU A 38 1.03 5.13 -2.97
C LEU A 38 1.65 6.29 -2.18
N LYS A 39 2.58 7.04 -2.79
CA LYS A 39 3.20 8.21 -2.15
C LYS A 39 2.15 9.25 -1.72
N LEU A 40 1.19 9.56 -2.60
CA LEU A 40 0.11 10.50 -2.30
C LEU A 40 -0.80 9.98 -1.19
N VAL A 41 -1.17 8.70 -1.25
CA VAL A 41 -2.02 8.06 -0.24
C VAL A 41 -1.34 8.05 1.14
N LEU A 42 -0.04 7.75 1.23
CA LEU A 42 0.70 7.79 2.48
C LEU A 42 0.79 9.20 3.08
N GLN A 43 0.93 10.23 2.25
CA GLN A 43 0.89 11.62 2.70
C GLN A 43 -0.49 11.98 3.28
N ASP A 44 -1.57 11.58 2.61
CA ASP A 44 -2.94 11.80 3.07
C ASP A 44 -3.24 11.07 4.38
N ILE A 45 -2.81 9.82 4.51
CA ILE A 45 -2.95 9.01 5.74
C ILE A 45 -2.25 9.71 6.90
N LYS A 46 -1.02 10.18 6.69
CA LYS A 46 -0.27 10.93 7.71
C LYS A 46 -0.97 12.24 8.09
N LYS A 47 -1.45 13.01 7.11
CA LYS A 47 -2.15 14.29 7.34
C LYS A 47 -3.47 14.10 8.09
N LYS A 48 -4.19 13.03 7.79
CA LYS A 48 -5.50 12.71 8.38
C LYS A 48 -5.40 11.85 9.66
N ASN A 49 -4.19 11.52 10.09
CA ASN A 49 -3.93 10.64 11.24
C ASN A 49 -4.70 9.31 11.16
N ILE A 50 -4.74 8.71 9.96
CA ILE A 50 -5.39 7.40 9.74
C ILE A 50 -4.33 6.33 9.95
N ASN A 51 -4.71 5.20 10.56
CA ASN A 51 -3.81 4.07 10.74
C ASN A 51 -4.44 2.77 10.21
N PRO A 52 -4.47 2.57 8.88
CA PRO A 52 -5.05 1.38 8.30
C PRO A 52 -4.17 0.15 8.56
N GLU A 53 -4.76 -1.03 8.44
CA GLU A 53 -4.02 -2.30 8.41
C GLU A 53 -3.45 -2.55 7.01
N PHE A 54 -4.27 -2.29 5.98
CA PHE A 54 -3.91 -2.45 4.58
C PHE A 54 -4.26 -1.24 3.72
N ILE A 55 -3.45 -1.03 2.69
CA ILE A 55 -3.75 -0.17 1.55
C ILE A 55 -3.82 -1.06 0.31
N ASP A 56 -4.99 -1.14 -0.33
CA ASP A 56 -5.14 -1.83 -1.62
C ASP A 56 -5.15 -0.81 -2.76
N LEU A 57 -4.16 -0.92 -3.64
CA LEU A 57 -3.99 -0.08 -4.84
C LEU A 57 -4.11 -0.90 -6.13
N ARG A 58 -4.59 -2.15 -6.07
CA ARG A 58 -4.81 -2.95 -7.29
C ARG A 58 -5.81 -2.26 -8.21
N PHE A 59 -6.84 -1.65 -7.65
CA PHE A 59 -7.89 -0.95 -8.38
C PHE A 59 -7.53 0.52 -8.71
N ASP A 60 -8.37 1.16 -9.52
CA ASP A 60 -8.22 2.58 -9.86
C ASP A 60 -8.45 3.52 -8.68
N LYS A 61 -9.05 3.03 -7.59
CA LYS A 61 -9.22 3.73 -6.32
C LYS A 61 -8.31 3.12 -5.25
N ALA A 62 -7.87 3.94 -4.29
CA ALA A 62 -7.16 3.44 -3.12
C ALA A 62 -8.19 3.00 -2.07
N ILE A 63 -8.09 1.76 -1.63
CA ILE A 63 -8.97 1.21 -0.59
C ILE A 63 -8.17 1.09 0.69
N LEU A 64 -8.64 1.75 1.75
CA LEU A 64 -8.03 1.69 3.08
C LEU A 64 -8.81 0.69 3.92
N ILE A 65 -8.15 -0.37 4.37
CA ILE A 65 -8.75 -1.37 5.25
C ILE A 65 -8.38 -1.04 6.69
N PRO A 66 -9.34 -0.80 7.59
CA PRO A 66 -9.06 -0.45 8.99
C PRO A 66 -8.46 -1.63 9.76
N ARG A 67 -7.69 -1.33 10.82
CA ARG A 67 -7.25 -2.34 11.80
C ARG A 67 -8.46 -2.85 12.58
N ARG A 68 -8.62 -4.17 12.68
CA ARG A 68 -9.58 -4.75 13.63
C ARG A 68 -9.12 -4.38 15.06
N ARG A 69 -10.04 -3.82 15.86
CA ARG A 69 -9.83 -3.51 17.27
C ARG A 69 -9.89 -4.77 18.12
#